data_AF-A0A6P8YXK1-F1
#
_entry.id   AF-A0A6P8YXK1-F1
#
_cell.length_a   1.000
_cell.length_b   1.000
_cell.length_c   1.000
_cell.angle_alpha   90.00
_cell.angle_beta   90.00
_cell.angle_gamma   90.00
#
_symmetry.space_group_name_H-M   'P 1'
#
loop_
_entity.id
_entity.type
_entity.pdbx_description
1 polymer ?
#
loop_
_entity_poly.entity_id
_entity_poly.type
_entity_poly.pdbx_seq_one_letter_code
_entity_poly.pdbx_strand_id
1 'polypeptide(L)' 'MEIVKKARSRFRQYPNLLVECRFEGSAYAACVAQEGHMQKGSCQAEFEKFKQCLVKTAAKLGTRL' A
#
# COMPACT_ATOMS: atom_id res chain seq x y z
N MET A 1 4.72 24.97 9.93
CA MET A 1 3.46 24.35 9.43
C MET A 1 3.54 23.84 7.98
N GLU A 2 4.51 24.25 7.15
CA GLU A 2 4.62 23.81 5.75
C GLU A 2 4.86 22.30 5.57
N ILE A 3 5.60 21.66 6.48
CA ILE A 3 5.84 20.20 6.47
C ILE A 3 4.53 19.43 6.63
N VAL A 4 3.65 19.88 7.53
CA VAL A 4 2.33 19.28 7.77
C VAL A 4 1.43 19.44 6.55
N LYS A 5 1.46 20.59 5.88
CA LYS A 5 0.71 20.80 4.63
C LYS A 5 1.18 19.86 3.51
N LYS A 6 2.50 19.71 3.33
CA LYS A 6 3.07 18.77 2.35
C LYS A 6 2.71 17.32 2.65
N ALA A 7 2.77 16.90 3.91
CA ALA A 7 2.35 15.56 4.32
C ALA A 7 0.85 15.34 4.04
N ARG A 8 0.00 16.32 4.36
CA ARG A 8 -1.44 16.25 4.11
C ARG A 8 -1.78 16.10 2.62
N SER A 9 -1.06 16.80 1.74
CA SER A 9 -1.24 16.65 0.29
C SER A 9 -0.85 15.26 -0.21
N ARG A 10 0.22 14.66 0.32
CA ARG A 10 0.61 13.27 -0.04
C ARG A 10 -0.41 12.26 0.46
N PHE A 11 -0.90 12.40 1.69
CA PHE A 11 -1.95 11.54 2.25
C PHE A 11 -3.24 11.58 1.42
N ARG A 12 -3.59 12.74 0.84
CA ARG A 12 -4.74 12.83 -0.09
C ARG A 12 -4.56 12.03 -1.38
N GLN A 13 -3.33 11.72 -1.77
CA GLN A 13 -3.04 10.88 -2.93
C GLN A 13 -3.03 9.38 -2.58
N TYR A 14 -3.03 9.02 -1.29
CA TYR A 14 -3.00 7.64 -0.83
C TYR A 14 -4.19 6.79 -1.32
N PRO A 15 -5.44 7.29 -1.35
CA PRO A 15 -6.55 6.55 -1.96
C PRO A 15 -6.31 6.22 -3.44
N ASN A 16 -5.69 7.12 -4.21
CA ASN A 16 -5.37 6.86 -5.61
C ASN A 16 -4.29 5.78 -5.76
N LEU A 17 -3.30 5.75 -4.85
CA LEU A 17 -2.31 4.68 -4.79
C LEU A 17 -2.95 3.32 -4.51
N LEU A 18 -3.92 3.28 -3.59
CA LEU A 18 -4.64 2.04 -3.26
C LEU A 18 -5.52 1.55 -4.41
N VAL A 19 -6.14 2.46 -5.18
CA VAL A 19 -6.98 2.09 -6.33
C VAL A 19 -6.14 1.46 -7.45
N GLU A 20 -4.97 2.01 -7.76
CA GLU A 20 -4.05 1.42 -8.75
C GLU A 20 -3.55 0.04 -8.30
N CYS A 21 -3.30 -0.14 -7.00
CA CYS A 21 -2.81 -1.40 -6.42
C CYS A 21 -3.91 -2.29 -5.82
N ARG A 22 -5.15 -2.12 -6.29
CA ARG A 22 -6.32 -2.81 -5.72
C ARG A 22 -6.22 -4.33 -5.79
N PHE A 23 -5.59 -4.86 -6.85
CA PHE A 23 -5.50 -6.30 -7.08
C PHE A 23 -4.51 -6.94 -6.10
N GLU A 24 -3.31 -6.38 -5.98
CA GLU A 24 -2.29 -6.82 -5.05
C GLU A 24 -2.74 -6.63 -3.60
N GLY A 25 -3.42 -5.51 -3.32
CA GLY A 25 -4.01 -5.24 -2.00
C GLY A 25 -5.11 -6.25 -1.64
N SER A 26 -5.97 -6.62 -2.60
CA SER A 26 -7.01 -7.62 -2.38
C SER A 26 -6.43 -9.03 -2.15
N ALA A 27 -5.34 -9.39 -2.86
CA ALA A 27 -4.66 -10.66 -2.66
C ALA A 27 -4.02 -10.76 -1.27
N TYR A 28 -3.36 -9.69 -0.82
CA TYR A 28 -2.81 -9.62 0.53
C TYR A 28 -3.93 -9.69 1.58
N ALA A 29 -5.02 -8.94 1.40
CA ALA A 29 -6.16 -8.97 2.30
C ALA A 29 -6.83 -10.35 2.37
N ALA A 30 -6.93 -11.06 1.24
CA ALA A 30 -7.47 -12.42 1.20
C ALA A 30 -6.59 -13.40 1.98
N CYS A 31 -5.27 -13.36 1.78
CA CYS A 31 -4.33 -14.19 2.55
C CYS A 31 -4.43 -13.92 4.06
N VAL A 32 -4.44 -12.65 4.45
CA VAL A 32 -4.55 -12.24 5.85
C VAL A 32 -5.91 -12.66 6.43
N ALA A 33 -7.01 -12.51 5.69
CA ALA A 33 -8.34 -12.89 6.16
C ALA A 33 -8.52 -14.41 6.30
N GLN A 34 -7.78 -15.22 5.53
CA GLN A 34 -7.80 -16.68 5.62
C GLN A 34 -6.96 -17.21 6.79
N GLU A 35 -5.90 -16.50 7.19
CA GLU A 35 -5.09 -16.89 8.34
C GLU A 35 -5.71 -16.43 9.67
N GLY A 36 -6.44 -17.33 10.33
CA GLY A 36 -6.92 -17.13 11.71
C GLY A 36 -5.81 -17.09 12.77
N HIS A 37 -4.60 -17.53 12.45
CA HIS A 37 -3.42 -17.52 13.32
C HIS A 37 -2.26 -16.81 12.63
N MET A 38 -2.30 -15.48 12.56
CA MET A 38 -1.29 -14.67 11.87
C MET A 38 0.08 -14.80 12.56
N GLN A 39 0.92 -15.71 12.05
CA GLN A 39 2.35 -15.61 12.28
C GLN A 39 2.91 -14.51 11.38
N LYS A 40 3.81 -13.69 11.94
CA LYS A 40 4.46 -12.62 11.19
C LYS A 40 5.23 -13.24 10.03
N GLY A 41 4.78 -12.99 8.80
CA GLY A 41 5.46 -13.43 7.58
C GLY A 41 4.67 -14.40 6.70
N SER A 42 3.52 -14.92 7.14
CA SER A 42 2.78 -15.90 6.33
C SER A 42 2.31 -15.37 4.98
N CYS A 43 1.86 -14.10 4.92
CA CYS A 43 1.44 -13.43 3.69
C CYS A 43 2.53 -12.48 3.14
N GLN A 44 3.81 -12.78 3.39
CA GLN A 44 4.91 -11.89 3.04
C GLN A 44 5.07 -11.72 1.53
N ALA A 45 4.81 -12.76 0.74
CA ALA A 45 4.92 -12.70 -0.72
C ALA A 45 3.89 -11.74 -1.34
N GLU A 46 2.65 -11.80 -0.88
CA GLU A 46 1.56 -10.91 -1.28
C GLU A 46 1.80 -9.48 -0.79
N PHE A 47 2.30 -9.34 0.43
CA PHE A 47 2.69 -8.04 0.98
C PHE A 47 3.80 -7.38 0.17
N GLU A 48 4.83 -8.13 -0.23
CA GLU A 48 5.92 -7.60 -1.04
C GLU A 48 5.43 -7.15 -2.41
N LYS A 49 4.55 -7.92 -3.07
CA LYS A 49 3.91 -7.51 -4.33
C LYS A 49 3.10 -6.22 -4.16
N PHE A 50 2.29 -6.14 -3.12
CA PHE A 50 1.51 -4.95 -2.81
C PHE A 50 2.40 -3.73 -2.53
N LYS A 51 3.45 -3.89 -1.73
CA LYS A 51 4.43 -2.84 -1.43
C LYS A 51 5.16 -2.37 -2.69
N GLN A 52 5.58 -3.29 -3.55
CA GLN A 52 6.21 -2.94 -4.82
C GLN A 52 5.27 -2.14 -5.72
N CYS A 53 3.99 -2.53 -5.80
CA CYS A 53 3.00 -1.76 -6.53
C CYS A 53 2.87 -0.34 -5.95
N LEU A 54 2.71 -0.20 -4.63
CA LEU A 54 2.59 1.09 -3.97
C LEU A 54 3.78 2.01 -4.27
N VAL A 55 5.01 1.51 -4.15
CA VAL A 55 6.23 2.29 -4.42
C VAL A 55 6.30 2.71 -5.89
N LYS A 56 5.98 1.81 -6.83
CA LYS A 56 5.95 2.13 -8.27
C LYS A 56 4.90 3.19 -8.60
N THR A 57 3.69 3.06 -8.06
CA THR A 57 2.61 4.02 -8.28
C THR A 57 2.90 5.36 -7.63
N ALA A 58 3.54 5.38 -6.44
CA ALA A 58 3.98 6.60 -5.80
C ALA A 58 5.02 7.35 -6.66
N ALA A 59 6.01 6.63 -7.19
CA ALA A 59 6.98 7.20 -8.12
C ALA A 59 6.29 7.76 -9.39
N LYS A 60 5.33 7.04 -9.97
CA LYS A 60 4.54 7.48 -11.13
C LYS A 60 3.73 8.76 -10.84
N LEU A 61 3.18 8.89 -9.63
CA LEU A 61 2.40 10.06 -9.20
C LEU A 61 3.26 11.21 -8.64
N GLY A 62 4.59 11.08 -8.69
CA GLY A 62 5.52 12.11 -8.18
C GLY A 62 5.43 12.30 -6.67
N THR A 63 4.95 11.30 -5.94
CA THR A 63 4.78 11.34 -4.48
C THR A 63 5.66 10.30 -3.80
N ARG A 64 5.93 10.49 -2.51
CA ARG A 64 6.71 9.55 -1.71
C ARG A 64 5.78 8.94 -0.67
N LEU A 65 5.87 7.61 -0.54
CA LEU A 65 5.28 6.84 0.56
C LEU A 65 6.17 6.90 1.79
#